data_AF-A0A1H3DI99-F1
#
_entry.id   AF-A0A1H3DI99-F1
#
_cell.length_a   1.000
_cell.length_b   1.000
_cell.length_c   1.000
_cell.angle_alpha   90.00
_cell.angle_beta   90.00
_cell.angle_gamma   90.00
#
_symmetry.space_group_name_H-M   'P 1'
#
loop_
_entity.id
_entity.type
_entity.pdbx_description
1 polymer ?
#
loop_
_entity_poly.entity_id
_entity_poly.type
_entity_poly.pdbx_seq_one_letter_code
_entity_poly.pdbx_strand_id
1 'polypeptide(L)' 'MDTQTVLEEYGLSRETAGKYVDAITRSNQTQTAEELNVSRDTINRYKNAFSEMNAQERLLLISTLTQEKLLDQATE' A
#
# COMPACT_ATOMS: atom_id res chain seq x y z
N MET A 1 10.98 -12.88 5.91
CA MET A 1 10.54 -11.52 6.28
C MET A 1 9.03 -11.50 6.21
N ASP A 2 8.36 -11.00 7.25
CA ASP A 2 6.89 -10.86 7.25
C ASP A 2 6.47 -9.46 6.79
N THR A 3 5.19 -9.30 6.47
CA THR A 3 4.62 -8.04 5.97
C THR A 3 4.80 -6.87 6.94
N GLN A 4 4.78 -7.13 8.26
CA GLN A 4 4.97 -6.09 9.28
C GLN A 4 6.41 -5.55 9.23
N THR A 5 7.38 -6.45 9.12
CA THR A 5 8.80 -6.09 9.00
C THR A 5 9.06 -5.23 7.76
N VAL A 6 8.46 -5.58 6.61
CA VAL A 6 8.59 -4.79 5.37
C VAL A 6 7.96 -3.40 5.56
N LEU A 7 6.77 -3.30 6.16
CA LEU A 7 6.12 -2.01 6.40
C LEU A 7 6.97 -1.09 7.28
N GLU A 8 7.56 -1.63 8.33
CA GLU A 8 8.42 -0.89 9.26
C GLU A 8 9.73 -0.41 8.60
N GLU A 9 10.37 -1.29 7.82
CA GLU A 9 11.61 -0.98 7.09
C GLU A 9 11.43 0.24 6.16
N TYR A 10 10.28 0.34 5.50
CA TYR A 10 9.97 1.42 4.57
C TYR A 10 9.16 2.57 5.20
N GLY A 11 8.92 2.56 6.51
CA GLY A 11 8.17 3.61 7.21
C GLY A 11 6.73 3.76 6.73
N LEU A 12 6.08 2.66 6.36
CA LEU A 12 4.73 2.60 5.81
C LEU A 12 3.74 2.19 6.90
N SER A 13 2.58 2.84 6.93
CA SER A 13 1.44 2.38 7.73
C SER A 13 0.68 1.31 6.95
N ARG A 14 0.28 0.25 7.65
CA ARG A 14 -0.48 -0.87 7.07
C ARG A 14 -1.77 -0.41 6.39
N GLU A 15 -2.54 0.45 7.06
CA GLU A 15 -3.81 0.97 6.55
C GLU A 15 -3.62 1.77 5.26
N THR A 16 -2.69 2.72 5.24
CA THR A 16 -2.44 3.55 4.05
C THR A 16 -1.81 2.71 2.94
N ALA A 17 -0.98 1.71 3.27
CA ALA A 17 -0.38 0.82 2.29
C ALA A 17 -1.45 -0.03 1.59
N GLY A 18 -2.42 -0.56 2.34
CA GLY A 18 -3.54 -1.30 1.77
C GLY A 18 -4.38 -0.45 0.81
N LYS A 19 -4.74 0.77 1.25
CA LYS A 19 -5.47 1.73 0.40
C LYS A 19 -4.64 2.15 -0.82
N TYR A 20 -3.33 2.33 -0.66
CA TYR A 20 -2.43 2.71 -1.74
C TYR A 20 -2.33 1.60 -2.80
N VAL A 21 -2.12 0.34 -2.39
CA VAL A 21 -2.08 -0.83 -3.30
C VAL A 21 -3.36 -0.91 -4.14
N ASP A 22 -4.50 -0.66 -3.52
CA ASP A 22 -5.78 -0.67 -4.21
C ASP A 22 -5.92 0.51 -5.19
N ALA A 23 -5.55 1.71 -4.76
CA ALA A 23 -5.71 2.94 -5.53
C ALA A 23 -4.76 3.04 -6.74
N ILE A 24 -3.51 2.57 -6.65
CA ILE A 24 -2.56 2.65 -7.78
C ILE A 24 -2.99 1.85 -9.00
N THR A 25 -3.88 0.86 -8.82
CA THR A 25 -4.42 0.07 -9.94
C THR A 25 -5.55 0.79 -10.69
N ARG A 26 -6.12 1.86 -10.10
CA ARG A 26 -7.36 2.52 -10.57
C ARG A 26 -7.27 4.04 -10.70
N SER A 27 -6.22 4.69 -10.19
CA SER A 27 -6.17 6.15 -10.04
C SER A 27 -4.76 6.74 -10.13
N ASN A 28 -4.68 8.01 -10.53
CA ASN A 28 -3.42 8.76 -10.53
C ASN A 28 -3.09 9.32 -9.14
N GLN A 29 -1.85 9.81 -8.95
CA GLN A 29 -1.35 10.27 -7.64
C GLN A 29 -2.25 11.28 -6.93
N THR A 30 -2.81 12.26 -7.66
CA THR A 30 -3.65 13.30 -7.06
C THR A 30 -4.97 12.69 -6.58
N GLN A 31 -5.59 11.86 -7.42
CA GLN A 31 -6.83 11.16 -7.09
C GLN A 31 -6.63 10.22 -5.89
N THR A 32 -5.52 9.49 -5.84
CA THR A 32 -5.18 8.63 -4.71
C THR A 32 -4.96 9.44 -3.42
N ALA A 33 -4.30 10.60 -3.49
CA ALA A 33 -4.11 11.45 -2.32
C ALA A 33 -5.45 11.96 -1.75
N GLU A 34 -6.37 12.35 -2.65
CA GLU A 34 -7.72 12.78 -2.30
C GLU A 34 -8.56 11.63 -1.72
N GLU A 35 -8.57 10.45 -2.37
CA GLU A 35 -9.30 9.25 -1.92
C GLU A 35 -8.84 8.80 -0.53
N LEU A 36 -7.54 8.83 -0.28
CA LEU A 36 -6.94 8.39 0.98
C LEU A 36 -6.95 9.47 2.07
N ASN A 37 -7.36 10.70 1.74
CA ASN A 37 -7.29 11.88 2.61
C ASN A 37 -5.87 12.09 3.21
N VAL A 38 -4.84 11.96 2.36
CA VAL A 38 -3.43 12.16 2.73
C VAL A 38 -2.76 13.16 1.80
N SER A 39 -1.59 13.67 2.20
CA SER A 39 -0.82 14.56 1.32
C SER A 39 -0.29 13.83 0.08
N ARG A 40 -0.13 14.58 -1.02
CA ARG A 40 0.53 14.08 -2.24
C ARG A 40 1.96 13.59 -1.98
N ASP A 41 2.64 14.17 -0.99
CA ASP A 41 3.98 13.75 -0.54
C ASP A 41 3.95 12.39 0.17
N THR A 42 2.87 12.08 0.87
CA THR A 42 2.67 10.75 1.45
C THR A 42 2.52 9.73 0.34
N ILE A 43 1.72 9.99 -0.69
CA ILE A 43 1.62 9.09 -1.84
C ILE A 43 2.97 8.94 -2.57
N ASN A 44 3.73 10.02 -2.71
CA ASN A 44 5.09 9.96 -3.29
C ASN A 44 6.05 9.10 -2.45
N ARG A 45 6.02 9.21 -1.12
CA ARG A 45 6.82 8.32 -0.25
C ARG A 45 6.47 6.85 -0.47
N TYR A 46 5.19 6.53 -0.56
CA TYR A 46 4.74 5.15 -0.77
C TYR A 46 5.15 4.65 -2.15
N LYS A 47 5.05 5.49 -3.19
CA LYS A 47 5.55 5.16 -4.53
C LYS A 47 7.06 4.88 -4.54
N ASN A 48 7.84 5.70 -3.86
CA ASN A 48 9.29 5.52 -3.79
C ASN A 48 9.65 4.25 -2.99
N ALA A 49 9.04 4.06 -1.82
CA ALA A 49 9.22 2.86 -1.01
C ALA A 49 8.92 1.59 -1.80
N PHE A 50 7.78 1.55 -2.51
CA PHE A 50 7.46 0.43 -3.38
C PHE A 50 8.53 0.22 -4.44
N SER A 51 9.04 1.30 -5.05
CA SER A 51 10.07 1.23 -6.09
C SER A 51 11.42 0.72 -5.58
N GLU A 52 11.74 0.97 -4.31
CA GLU A 52 12.95 0.50 -3.61
C GLU A 52 12.86 -0.95 -3.14
N MET A 53 11.65 -1.48 -2.93
CA MET A 53 11.43 -2.89 -2.60
C MET A 53 11.91 -3.81 -3.71
N ASN A 54 12.54 -4.92 -3.32
CA ASN A 54 12.79 -6.02 -4.23
C ASN A 54 11.48 -6.73 -4.62
N ALA A 55 11.54 -7.56 -5.67
CA ALA A 55 10.35 -8.21 -6.22
C ALA A 55 9.62 -9.10 -5.20
N GLN A 56 10.35 -9.73 -4.27
CA GLN A 56 9.79 -10.65 -3.27
C GLN A 56 9.07 -9.88 -2.16
N GLU A 57 9.68 -8.82 -1.65
CA GLU A 57 9.07 -7.90 -0.67
C GLU A 57 7.79 -7.27 -1.23
N ARG A 58 7.87 -6.73 -2.45
CA ARG A 58 6.73 -6.08 -3.10
C ARG A 58 5.59 -7.07 -3.33
N LEU A 59 5.89 -8.29 -3.79
CA LEU A 59 4.88 -9.33 -4.01
C LEU A 59 4.22 -9.76 -2.70
N LEU A 60 5.03 -10.00 -1.66
CA LEU A 60 4.53 -10.35 -0.32
C LEU A 60 3.55 -9.29 0.16
N LEU A 61 3.97 -8.02 0.15
CA LEU A 61 3.16 -6.91 0.64
C LEU A 61 1.83 -6.77 -0.11
N ILE A 62 1.87 -6.78 -1.45
CA ILE A 62 0.67 -6.68 -2.29
C ILE A 62 -0.26 -7.86 -2.03
N SER A 63 0.27 -9.09 -1.96
CA SER A 63 -0.55 -10.28 -1.76
C SER A 63 -1.27 -10.27 -0.42
N THR A 64 -0.57 -9.93 0.66
CA THR A 64 -1.15 -9.86 2.01
C THR A 64 -2.21 -8.78 2.11
N LEU A 65 -1.91 -7.55 1.70
CA LEU A 65 -2.85 -6.43 1.81
C LEU A 65 -4.10 -6.62 0.93
N THR A 66 -3.95 -7.25 -0.23
CA THR A 66 -5.08 -7.60 -1.09
C THR A 66 -5.96 -8.68 -0.47
N GLN A 67 -5.36 -9.71 0.12
CA GLN A 67 -6.10 -10.77 0.83
C GLN A 67 -6.88 -10.21 2.02
N GLU A 68 -6.28 -9.33 2.81
CA GLU A 68 -6.94 -8.65 3.93
C GLU A 68 -8.17 -7.87 3.45
N LYS A 69 -8.00 -7.05 2.41
CA LYS A 69 -9.12 -6.31 1.81
C LYS A 69 -10.25 -7.24 1.33
N LEU A 70 -9.91 -8.32 0.64
CA LEU A 70 -10.91 -9.27 0.11
C LEU A 70 -11.64 -10.00 1.24
N LEU A 71 -10.95 -10.31 2.34
CA LEU A 71 -11.56 -10.90 3.52
C LEU A 71 -12.54 -9.92 4.18
N ASP A 72 -12.12 -8.67 4.40
CA ASP A 72 -12.99 -7.64 4.96
C ASP A 72 -14.27 -7.49 4.13
N GLN A 73 -14.14 -7.36 2.80
CA GLN A 73 -15.27 -7.27 1.87
C GLN A 73 -16.19 -8.50 1.83
N ALA A 74 -15.66 -9.68 2.13
CA ALA A 74 -16.45 -10.91 2.17
C ALA A 74 -17.19 -11.13 3.50
N THR A 75 -16.79 -10.37 4.54
CA THR A 75 -17.35 -10.49 5.91
C THR A 75 -18.21 -9.31 6.34
N GLU A 76 -18.27 -8.24 5.53
CA GLU A 76 -19.26 -7.16 5.59
C GLU A 76 -20.57 -7.52 4.87
#